data_AF-A0A7X7ZTF4-F1
#
_entry.id   AF-A0A7X7ZTF4-F1
#
_cell.length_a   1.000
_cell.length_b   1.000
_cell.length_c   1.000
_cell.angle_alpha   90.00
_cell.angle_beta   90.00
_cell.angle_gamma   90.00
#
_symmetry.space_group_name_H-M   'P 1'
#
loop_
_entity.id
_entity.type
_entity.pdbx_description
1 polymer ?
#
loop_
_entity_poly.entity_id
_entity_poly.type
_entity_poly.pdbx_seq_one_letter_code
_entity_poly.pdbx_strand_id
1 'polypeptide(L)' 'MECLATFDTTHMALLFEKACRARGLSARIVPVPRELSASCGLACTYPCENEETVEEICREKKVEVAGFHHL' A
#
# COMPACT_ATOMS: atom_id res chain seq x y z
N MET A 1 -11.53 -3.74 9.13
CA MET A 1 -10.55 -4.69 8.57
C MET A 1 -9.46 -3.87 7.93
N GLU A 2 -8.20 -4.22 8.17
CA GLU A 2 -7.06 -3.51 7.60
C GLU A 2 -6.44 -4.37 6.50
N CYS A 3 -6.08 -3.72 5.40
CA CYS A 3 -5.45 -4.33 4.25
C CYS A 3 -4.01 -3.83 4.17
N LEU A 4 -3.16 -4.63 3.55
CA LEU A 4 -1.74 -4.36 3.42
C LEU A 4 -1.33 -4.47 1.95
N ALA A 5 -0.71 -3.41 1.44
CA ALA A 5 -0.04 -3.40 0.15
C ALA A 5 1.46 -3.63 0.35
N THR A 6 2.04 -4.56 -0.40
CA THR A 6 3.49 -4.81 -0.45
C THR A 6 4.10 -4.24 -1.72
N PHE A 7 5.40 -3.94 -1.69
CA PHE A 7 6.09 -3.27 -2.79
C PHE A 7 7.47 -3.88 -3.03
N ASP A 8 7.93 -3.84 -4.27
CA ASP A 8 9.28 -4.25 -4.62
C ASP A 8 10.34 -3.17 -4.37
N THR A 9 9.90 -1.91 -4.28
CA THR A 9 10.81 -0.78 -4.01
C THR A 9 10.25 0.15 -2.94
N THR A 10 11.14 0.72 -2.13
CA THR A 10 10.80 1.71 -1.11
C THR A 10 10.13 2.95 -1.72
N HIS A 11 10.52 3.33 -2.94
CA HIS A 11 9.91 4.45 -3.65
C HIS A 11 8.41 4.22 -3.89
N MET A 12 7.99 3.02 -4.30
CA MET A 12 6.58 2.71 -4.53
C MET A 12 5.78 2.72 -3.22
N ALA A 13 6.34 2.21 -2.13
CA ALA A 13 5.70 2.27 -0.81
C ALA A 13 5.45 3.73 -0.37
N LEU A 14 6.45 4.60 -0.53
CA LEU A 14 6.34 6.03 -0.20
C LEU A 14 5.35 6.77 -1.12
N LEU A 15 5.39 6.47 -2.42
CA LEU A 15 4.47 7.06 -3.40
C LEU A 15 3.03 6.65 -3.11
N PHE A 16 2.80 5.37 -2.80
CA PHE A 16 1.50 4.84 -2.40
C PHE A 16 0.95 5.57 -1.20
N GLU A 17 1.72 5.66 -0.11
CA GLU A 17 1.27 6.28 1.13
C GLU A 17 0.88 7.73 0.91
N LYS A 18 1.73 8.49 0.21
CA LYS A 18 1.49 9.90 -0.09
C LYS A 18 0.25 10.08 -0.96
N ALA A 19 0.08 9.22 -1.97
CA ALA A 19 -1.05 9.28 -2.89
C ALA A 19 -2.37 8.94 -2.18
N CYS A 20 -2.36 7.93 -1.31
CA CYS A 20 -3.51 7.54 -0.50
C CYS A 20 -3.89 8.66 0.47
N ARG A 21 -2.92 9.20 1.22
CA ARG A 21 -3.16 10.32 2.13
C ARG A 21 -3.67 11.58 1.45
N ALA A 22 -3.21 11.86 0.24
CA ALA A 22 -3.72 12.98 -0.55
C ALA A 22 -5.22 12.86 -0.89
N ARG A 23 -5.78 11.64 -0.85
CA ARG A 23 -7.21 11.36 -1.00
C ARG A 23 -7.96 11.22 0.34
N GLY A 24 -7.31 11.49 1.47
CA GLY A 24 -7.89 11.39 2.80
C GLY A 24 -7.89 9.98 3.40
N LEU A 25 -7.21 9.02 2.77
CA LEU A 25 -7.09 7.65 3.27
C LEU A 25 -6.07 7.59 4.42
N SER A 26 -6.37 6.78 5.43
CA SER A 26 -5.51 6.56 6.60
C SER A 26 -4.33 5.60 6.32
N ALA A 27 -3.70 5.71 5.14
CA ALA A 27 -2.59 4.86 4.76
C ALA A 27 -1.33 5.11 5.59
N ARG A 28 -0.61 4.05 5.96
CA ARG A 28 0.62 4.15 6.77
C ARG A 28 1.67 3.17 6.31
N ILE A 29 2.93 3.62 6.26
CA ILE A 29 4.06 2.73 6.04
C ILE A 29 4.32 1.92 7.30
N VAL A 30 4.48 0.61 7.12
CA VAL A 30 4.84 -0.36 8.14
C VAL A 30 5.96 -1.26 7.61
N PRO A 31 6.80 -1.83 8.48
CA PRO A 31 7.69 -2.91 8.07
C PRO A 31 6.87 -4.12 7.58
N VAL A 32 7.35 -4.80 6.55
CA VAL A 32 6.67 -5.98 6.00
C VAL A 32 6.58 -7.05 7.09
N PRO A 33 5.39 -7.63 7.34
CA PRO A 33 5.23 -8.75 8.28
C PRO A 33 6.14 -9.92 7.91
N ARG A 34 6.70 -10.62 8.90
CA ARG A 34 7.61 -11.76 8.67
C ARG A 34 7.03 -12.88 7.80
N GLU A 35 5.71 -12.98 7.77
CA GLU A 35 4.97 -13.98 6.99
C GLU A 35 4.84 -13.59 5.50
N LEU A 36 5.13 -12.34 5.16
CA LEU A 36 5.06 -11.82 3.80
C LEU A 36 6.47 -11.56 3.27
N SER A 37 6.80 -12.16 2.11
CA SER A 37 8.07 -11.90 1.43
C SER A 37 7.92 -10.71 0.50
N ALA A 38 8.53 -9.56 0.85
CA ALA A 38 8.60 -8.40 -0.05
C ALA A 38 10.04 -7.91 -0.18
N SER A 39 10.41 -7.47 -1.38
CA SER A 39 11.79 -7.15 -1.74
C SER A 39 12.36 -5.94 -0.98
N CYS A 40 11.54 -4.89 -0.75
CA CYS A 40 12.02 -3.65 -0.13
C CYS A 40 11.85 -3.55 1.39
N GLY A 41 11.25 -4.55 2.04
CA GLY A 41 11.01 -4.57 3.48
C GLY A 41 9.97 -3.57 4.01
N LEU A 42 9.33 -2.78 3.13
CA LEU A 42 8.26 -1.84 3.45
C LEU A 42 6.93 -2.23 2.82
N ALA A 43 5.87 -2.01 3.58
CA ALA A 43 4.49 -2.21 3.18
C ALA A 43 3.64 -1.01 3.62
N CYS A 44 2.43 -0.91 3.10
CA CYS A 44 1.49 0.13 3.48
C CYS A 44 0.18 -0.49 3.96
N THR A 45 -0.25 -0.17 5.18
CA THR A 45 -1.59 -0.52 5.65
C THR A 45 -2.60 0.53 5.19
N TYR A 46 -3.82 0.10 4.92
CA TYR A 46 -4.95 0.96 4.58
C TYR A 46 -6.30 0.28 4.94
N PRO A 47 -7.40 1.04 5.05
CA PRO A 47 -8.72 0.44 5.32
C PRO A 47 -9.20 -0.38 4.12
N CYS A 48 -9.55 -1.66 4.34
CA CYS A 48 -10.06 -2.51 3.25
C CYS A 48 -11.35 -2.00 2.61
N GLU A 49 -12.16 -1.24 3.35
CA GLU A 49 -13.37 -0.59 2.82
C GLU A 49 -13.08 0.40 1.69
N ASN A 50 -11.83 0.85 1.57
CA ASN A 50 -11.39 1.80 0.55
C ASN A 50 -10.55 1.14 -0.55
N GLU A 51 -10.60 -0.18 -0.69
CA GLU A 51 -9.81 -0.92 -1.69
C GLU A 51 -10.05 -0.40 -3.12
N GLU A 52 -11.31 -0.17 -3.52
CA GLU A 52 -11.63 0.42 -4.84
C GLU A 52 -10.93 1.78 -5.05
N THR A 53 -10.94 2.64 -4.02
CA THR A 53 -10.29 3.95 -4.10
C THR A 53 -8.77 3.81 -4.18
N VAL A 54 -8.20 2.84 -3.45
CA VAL A 54 -6.76 2.54 -3.49
C VAL A 54 -6.35 2.05 -4.86
N GLU A 55 -7.11 1.16 -5.49
CA GLU A 55 -6.86 0.69 -6.85
C GLU A 55 -6.91 1.83 -7.88
N GLU A 56 -7.89 2.73 -7.77
CA GLU A 56 -7.96 3.94 -8.59
C GLU A 56 -6.73 4.82 -8.44
N ILE A 57 -6.29 5.05 -7.20
CA ILE A 57 -5.09 5.84 -6.91
C ILE A 57 -3.85 5.19 -7.50
N CYS A 58 -3.71 3.88 -7.36
CA CYS A 58 -2.58 3.14 -7.93
C CYS A 58 -2.55 3.29 -9.46
N ARG A 59 -3.71 3.18 -10.12
CA ARG A 59 -3.83 3.39 -11.56
C ARG A 59 -3.51 4.82 -11.97
N GLU A 60 -4.06 5.83 -11.29
CA GLU A 60 -3.86 7.24 -11.60
C GLU A 60 -2.40 7.67 -11.40
N LYS A 61 -1.80 7.27 -10.28
CA LYS A 61 -0.43 7.64 -9.90
C LYS A 61 0.63 6.69 -10.42
N LYS A 62 0.23 5.64 -11.16
CA LYS A 62 1.11 4.57 -11.66
C LYS A 62 1.95 3.95 -10.55
N VAL A 63 1.31 3.65 -9.42
CA VAL A 63 1.96 2.98 -8.29
C VAL A 63 1.94 1.48 -8.57
N GLU A 64 3.13 0.90 -8.63
CA GLU A 64 3.29 -0.54 -8.79
C GLU A 64 3.24 -1.21 -7.42
N VAL A 65 2.18 -1.97 -7.18
CA VAL A 65 1.97 -2.77 -5.97
C VAL A 65 2.35 -4.22 -6.27
N ALA A 66 3.18 -4.82 -5.43
CA ALA A 66 3.61 -6.22 -5.58
C ALA A 66 2.49 -7.20 -5.18
N GLY A 67 1.69 -6.84 -4.18
CA GLY A 67 0.53 -7.61 -3.76
C GLY A 67 -0.33 -6.89 -2.72
N PHE A 68 -1.60 -7.26 -2.67
CA PHE A 68 -2.55 -6.85 -1.65
C PHE A 68 -2.89 -8.03 -0.74
N HIS A 69 -2.94 -7.79 0.56
CA HIS A 69 -3.17 -8.80 1.58
C HIS A 69 -4.21 -8.30 2.59
N HIS A 70 -5.12 -9.19 3.01
CA HIS A 70 -6.09 -8.90 4.06
C HIS A 70 -5.52 -9.37 5.41
N LEU A 71 -5.50 -8.50 6.42
CA LEU A 71 -5.05 -8.79 7.78
C LEU A 71 -6.22 -8.98 8.75
#